data_AF-A0AAE0CXY8-F1
#
_entry.id   AF-A0AAE0CXY8-F1
#
_cell.length_a   1.000
_cell.length_b   1.000
_cell.length_c   1.000
_cell.angle_alpha   90.00
_cell.angle_beta   90.00
_cell.angle_gamma   90.00
#
_symmetry.space_group_name_H-M   'P 1'
#
loop_
_entity.id
_entity.type
_entity.pdbx_description
1 polymer ?
#
loop_
_entity_poly.entity_id
_entity_poly.type
_entity_poly.pdbx_seq_one_letter_code
_entity_poly.pdbx_strand_id
1 'polypeptide(L)'
;MNVSPSQDGAGHIVRLELPNDWPKFEVKNEFNDTTETCFVRLAAQFAAGELDLSGYMDGVLSHLQRNGPRHKWDVPVKNGMANFMELDLFAGAVKRWFLEPGFVPVEEEDIARFKDLAILAWTVNDPGKFDRRCQQTGLDLKALTPELVDLLLVVCYCRRHTALFAHFIRNLPDPPPQTTFDAVERHVLYNTRVDPNTTLFQHSPKAITNSSDEISLWTEILNSRWLHEPIDGEKNQFLTTQVATMAIFSKETDGSAAMGTPKMNAYFAALAQRGLYYDLPSAGRFLASCKSVAQARDFLAIFLPEKMKHGPEPSAYESGSVIVDIANSQQADDEVRSAIMELALEEIGGMDVNATVPSNPWEYDMPGCPRSPHMNGLHAAASRGDRAFVELLIRHGARVEERERVTGLTAAGFARKGGHMELARWLEGRMIEGLPDPL
;
A
#
# COMPACT_ATOMS: atom_id res chain seq x y z
N MET A 1 18.05 -5.37 0.32
CA MET A 1 19.48 -5.00 0.26
C MET A 1 19.68 -3.67 0.97
N ASN A 2 20.57 -3.53 1.95
CA ASN A 2 20.86 -2.26 2.64
C ASN A 2 22.24 -1.75 2.19
N VAL A 3 22.34 -0.47 1.84
CA VAL A 3 23.57 0.16 1.35
C VAL A 3 23.98 1.23 2.34
N SER A 4 25.17 1.08 2.92
CA SER A 4 25.70 2.00 3.94
C SER A 4 27.12 2.43 3.60
N PRO A 5 27.56 3.66 3.94
CA PRO A 5 28.95 4.05 3.78
C PRO A 5 29.90 3.12 4.54
N SER A 6 31.05 2.78 3.94
CA SER A 6 32.10 2.02 4.61
C SER A 6 32.74 2.84 5.74
N GLN A 7 33.12 2.18 6.84
CA GLN A 7 33.75 2.83 8.00
C GLN A 7 35.13 3.45 7.69
N ASP A 8 35.80 2.94 6.65
CA ASP A 8 37.10 3.42 6.17
C ASP A 8 36.98 4.53 5.10
N GLY A 9 35.77 4.90 4.69
CA GLY A 9 35.51 5.91 3.67
C GLY A 9 35.80 5.46 2.23
N ALA A 10 36.14 4.19 2.00
CA ALA A 10 36.56 3.68 0.68
C ALA A 10 35.41 3.36 -0.29
N GLY A 11 34.14 3.55 0.11
CA GLY A 11 32.99 3.24 -0.74
C GLY A 11 31.72 2.94 0.07
N HIS A 12 30.81 2.16 -0.53
CA HIS A 12 29.59 1.68 0.12
C HIS A 12 29.69 0.16 0.38
N ILE A 13 29.14 -0.27 1.51
CA ILE A 13 28.97 -1.67 1.87
C ILE A 13 27.52 -2.06 1.64
N VAL A 14 27.33 -3.18 0.95
CA VAL A 14 26.03 -3.80 0.72
C VAL A 14 25.80 -4.93 1.71
N ARG A 15 24.67 -4.91 2.42
CA ARG A 15 24.25 -5.98 3.34
C ARG A 15 22.88 -6.52 2.95
N LEU A 16 22.72 -7.83 3.02
CA LEU A 16 21.39 -8.44 2.90
C LEU A 16 20.76 -8.57 4.29
N GLU A 17 19.83 -7.66 4.59
CA GLU A 17 18.93 -7.74 5.74
C GLU A 17 17.63 -8.40 5.26
N LEU A 18 17.41 -9.66 5.66
CA LEU A 18 16.19 -10.40 5.36
C LEU A 18 15.41 -10.61 6.66
N PRO A 19 14.09 -10.34 6.71
CA PRO A 19 13.25 -10.65 7.87
C PRO A 19 13.37 -12.13 8.30
N ASN A 20 13.16 -12.39 9.59
CA ASN A 20 13.53 -13.65 10.22
C ASN A 20 12.76 -14.91 9.77
N ASP A 21 11.78 -14.82 8.85
CA ASP A 21 10.91 -15.96 8.49
C ASP A 21 10.88 -16.34 6.99
N TRP A 22 11.71 -15.75 6.13
CA TRP A 22 11.66 -16.04 4.69
C TRP A 22 12.42 -17.31 4.24
N PRO A 23 12.22 -17.80 2.99
CA PRO A 23 13.08 -18.80 2.35
C PRO A 23 14.50 -18.24 2.14
N LYS A 24 15.25 -18.12 3.23
CA LYS A 24 16.58 -17.50 3.38
C LYS A 24 17.69 -18.10 2.53
N PHE A 25 17.44 -19.14 1.75
CA PHE A 25 18.50 -19.97 1.18
C PHE A 25 19.02 -19.40 -0.14
N GLU A 26 18.21 -19.27 -1.18
CA GLU A 26 18.73 -19.10 -2.54
C GLU A 26 19.41 -17.73 -2.76
N VAL A 27 18.69 -16.63 -2.52
CA VAL A 27 19.21 -15.26 -2.69
C VAL A 27 20.42 -14.97 -1.79
N LYS A 28 20.37 -15.41 -0.53
CA LYS A 28 21.48 -15.24 0.41
C LYS A 28 22.68 -16.07 -0.01
N ASN A 29 22.46 -17.29 -0.50
CA ASN A 29 23.55 -18.15 -0.94
C ASN A 29 24.18 -17.61 -2.22
N GLU A 30 23.40 -17.12 -3.18
CA GLU A 30 23.90 -16.44 -4.38
C GLU A 30 24.73 -15.20 -4.01
N PHE A 31 24.28 -14.39 -3.04
CA PHE A 31 25.05 -13.25 -2.54
C PHE A 31 26.38 -13.65 -1.88
N ASN A 32 26.40 -14.77 -1.15
CA ASN A 32 27.60 -15.25 -0.46
C ASN A 32 28.55 -16.02 -1.36
N ASP A 33 28.09 -16.52 -2.50
CA ASP A 33 28.90 -17.23 -3.48
C ASP A 33 29.69 -16.20 -4.30
N THR A 34 31.01 -16.14 -4.11
CA THR A 34 31.88 -15.18 -4.81
C THR A 34 32.18 -15.60 -6.25
N THR A 35 31.84 -16.83 -6.62
CA THR A 35 31.96 -17.32 -8.00
C THR A 35 30.79 -16.86 -8.87
N GLU A 36 29.71 -16.41 -8.24
CA GLU A 36 28.53 -15.87 -8.89
C GLU A 36 28.71 -14.38 -9.18
N THR A 37 28.74 -14.05 -10.48
CA THR A 37 29.03 -12.72 -10.99
C THR A 37 27.81 -11.99 -11.54
N CYS A 38 26.63 -12.62 -11.48
CA CYS A 38 25.42 -12.14 -12.15
C CYS A 38 24.33 -11.71 -11.16
N PHE A 39 23.14 -11.36 -11.67
CA PHE A 39 21.95 -10.83 -10.98
C PHE A 39 22.18 -10.19 -9.59
N VAL A 40 22.26 -10.98 -8.50
CA VAL A 40 22.42 -10.44 -7.12
C VAL A 40 23.72 -9.67 -6.97
N ARG A 41 24.81 -10.17 -7.55
CA ARG A 41 26.11 -9.52 -7.51
C ARG A 41 26.09 -8.22 -8.30
N LEU A 42 25.53 -8.24 -9.50
CA LEU A 42 25.41 -7.05 -10.36
C LEU A 42 24.54 -5.98 -9.69
N ALA A 43 23.41 -6.38 -9.11
CA ALA A 43 22.55 -5.48 -8.34
C ALA A 43 23.30 -4.87 -7.14
N ALA A 44 24.06 -5.67 -6.40
CA ALA A 44 24.87 -5.18 -5.28
C ALA A 44 25.96 -4.20 -5.74
N GLN A 45 26.71 -4.51 -6.80
CA GLN A 45 27.74 -3.63 -7.35
C GLN A 45 27.16 -2.32 -7.88
N PHE A 46 26.04 -2.40 -8.60
CA PHE A 46 25.33 -1.21 -9.07
C PHE A 46 24.84 -0.35 -7.90
N ALA A 47 24.28 -0.97 -6.86
CA ALA A 47 23.82 -0.28 -5.66
C ALA A 47 24.96 0.34 -4.84
N ALA A 48 26.14 -0.27 -4.85
CA ALA A 48 27.35 0.27 -4.21
C ALA A 48 28.00 1.41 -5.02
N GLY A 49 27.62 1.60 -6.29
CA GLY A 49 28.24 2.53 -7.22
C GLY A 49 29.53 2.00 -7.87
N GLU A 50 29.78 0.69 -7.76
CA GLU A 50 30.95 0.01 -8.35
C GLU A 50 30.73 -0.34 -9.83
N LEU A 51 29.46 -0.40 -10.26
CA LEU A 51 29.03 -0.71 -11.62
C LEU A 51 28.15 0.42 -12.14
N ASP A 52 28.35 0.84 -13.39
CA ASP A 52 27.48 1.82 -14.02
C ASP A 52 26.20 1.17 -14.58
N LEU A 53 25.24 2.00 -15.00
CA LEU A 53 23.96 1.52 -15.50
C LEU A 53 24.10 0.65 -16.76
N SER A 54 25.05 0.99 -17.65
CA SER A 54 25.25 0.22 -18.89
C SER A 54 25.76 -1.18 -18.57
N GLY A 55 26.81 -1.29 -17.74
CA GLY A 55 27.40 -2.57 -17.35
C GLY A 55 26.43 -3.42 -16.54
N TYR A 56 25.62 -2.80 -15.69
CA TYR A 56 24.53 -3.47 -14.99
C TYR A 56 23.50 -4.06 -15.98
N MET A 57 23.03 -3.26 -16.94
CA MET A 57 22.09 -3.70 -17.97
C MET A 57 22.67 -4.83 -18.84
N ASP A 58 23.92 -4.69 -19.28
CA ASP A 58 24.62 -5.70 -20.08
C ASP A 58 24.68 -7.04 -19.34
N GLY A 59 25.13 -7.02 -18.08
CA GLY A 59 25.25 -8.24 -17.28
C GLY A 59 23.91 -8.92 -17.06
N VAL A 60 22.88 -8.17 -16.66
CA VAL A 60 21.54 -8.72 -16.38
C VAL A 60 20.86 -9.24 -17.66
N LEU A 61 20.88 -8.46 -18.75
CA LEU A 61 20.16 -8.81 -19.97
C LEU A 61 20.83 -9.94 -20.78
N SER A 62 22.14 -10.16 -20.61
CA SER A 62 22.85 -11.25 -21.27
C SER A 62 22.21 -12.62 -21.02
N HIS A 63 21.55 -12.81 -19.87
CA HIS A 63 20.85 -14.05 -19.53
C HIS A 63 19.69 -14.39 -20.46
N LEU A 64 19.05 -13.38 -21.04
CA LEU A 64 17.92 -13.56 -21.96
C LEU A 64 18.36 -14.09 -23.33
N GLN A 65 19.64 -14.03 -23.66
CA GLN A 65 20.16 -14.50 -24.94
C GLN A 65 20.27 -16.02 -25.00
N ARG A 66 20.25 -16.59 -26.21
CA ARG A 66 20.33 -18.03 -26.45
C ARG A 66 21.58 -18.69 -25.87
N ASN A 67 22.72 -18.02 -25.99
CA ASN A 67 24.00 -18.47 -25.42
C ASN A 67 24.38 -17.65 -24.16
N GLY A 68 23.38 -17.06 -23.51
CA GLY A 68 23.56 -16.29 -22.29
C GLY A 68 24.15 -17.15 -21.17
N PRO A 69 24.79 -16.51 -20.16
CA PRO A 69 25.37 -17.24 -19.06
C PRO A 69 24.31 -17.96 -18.23
N ARG A 70 24.71 -19.07 -17.60
CA ARG A 70 23.87 -19.91 -16.73
C ARG A 70 24.70 -20.32 -15.53
N HIS A 71 24.18 -20.09 -14.34
CA HIS A 71 24.91 -20.32 -13.11
C HIS A 71 24.19 -21.27 -12.15
N LYS A 72 24.83 -21.54 -11.02
CA LYS A 72 24.38 -22.52 -10.03
C LYS A 72 23.05 -22.13 -9.39
N TRP A 73 22.78 -20.84 -9.24
CA TRP A 73 21.57 -20.29 -8.61
C TRP A 73 20.51 -19.83 -9.61
N ASP A 74 20.66 -20.22 -10.88
CA ASP A 74 19.65 -20.03 -11.93
C ASP A 74 18.63 -21.18 -11.89
N VAL A 75 17.96 -21.34 -10.74
CA VAL A 75 16.98 -22.39 -10.48
C VAL A 75 15.63 -21.79 -10.08
N PRO A 76 14.50 -22.34 -10.54
CA PRO A 76 13.18 -21.90 -10.08
C PRO A 76 13.01 -22.12 -8.57
N VAL A 77 12.77 -21.03 -7.83
CA VAL A 77 12.56 -21.06 -6.37
C VAL A 77 11.28 -21.83 -6.05
N LYS A 78 11.32 -22.82 -5.14
CA LYS A 78 10.11 -23.56 -4.71
C LYS A 78 9.07 -22.70 -3.98
N ASN A 79 9.47 -21.57 -3.40
CA ASN A 79 8.66 -20.69 -2.56
C ASN A 79 8.66 -19.23 -3.06
N GLY A 80 8.74 -19.02 -4.38
CA GLY A 80 8.45 -17.72 -5.01
C GLY A 80 9.66 -16.86 -5.38
N MET A 81 9.58 -16.23 -6.56
CA MET A 81 10.56 -15.29 -7.11
C MET A 81 10.49 -13.90 -6.47
N ALA A 82 9.50 -13.65 -5.60
CA ALA A 82 9.27 -12.39 -4.91
C ALA A 82 10.51 -11.85 -4.19
N ASN A 83 11.28 -12.73 -3.54
CA ASN A 83 12.48 -12.34 -2.78
C ASN A 83 13.52 -11.59 -3.63
N PHE A 84 13.64 -11.94 -4.92
CA PHE A 84 14.60 -11.30 -5.80
C PHE A 84 14.18 -9.88 -6.15
N MET A 85 12.88 -9.71 -6.43
CA MET A 85 12.32 -8.43 -6.83
C MET A 85 12.35 -7.41 -5.68
N GLU A 86 12.43 -7.85 -4.42
CA GLU A 86 12.68 -6.95 -3.29
C GLU A 86 14.11 -6.43 -3.18
N LEU A 87 15.08 -7.17 -3.69
CA LEU A 87 16.47 -6.71 -3.72
C LEU A 87 16.67 -5.70 -4.83
N ASP A 88 16.22 -6.08 -6.03
CA ASP A 88 16.31 -5.30 -7.23
C ASP A 88 15.17 -5.71 -8.16
N LEU A 89 14.21 -4.81 -8.32
CA LEU A 89 13.02 -5.03 -9.14
C LEU A 89 13.35 -5.36 -10.59
N PHE A 90 14.35 -4.71 -11.19
CA PHE A 90 14.67 -4.93 -12.59
C PHE A 90 15.41 -6.25 -12.80
N ALA A 91 16.48 -6.50 -12.03
CA ALA A 91 17.19 -7.77 -12.11
C ALA A 91 16.28 -8.95 -11.74
N GLY A 92 15.38 -8.77 -10.75
CA GLY A 92 14.39 -9.76 -10.37
C GLY A 92 13.36 -10.04 -11.45
N ALA A 93 12.87 -9.01 -12.14
CA ALA A 93 11.98 -9.16 -13.29
C ALA A 93 12.64 -9.97 -14.41
N VAL A 94 13.89 -9.64 -14.76
CA VAL A 94 14.65 -10.38 -15.78
C VAL A 94 14.88 -11.83 -15.34
N LYS A 95 15.29 -12.06 -14.10
CA LYS A 95 15.50 -13.42 -13.56
C LYS A 95 14.20 -14.22 -13.54
N ARG A 96 13.05 -13.57 -13.26
CA ARG A 96 11.73 -14.20 -13.30
C ARG A 96 11.40 -14.70 -14.69
N TRP A 97 11.48 -13.82 -15.67
CA TRP A 97 11.16 -14.16 -17.05
C TRP A 97 12.08 -15.26 -17.59
N PHE A 98 13.37 -15.13 -17.32
CA PHE A 98 14.38 -16.12 -17.68
C PHE A 98 14.08 -17.53 -17.12
N LEU A 99 13.53 -17.63 -15.91
CA LEU A 99 13.21 -18.90 -15.26
C LEU A 99 11.82 -19.44 -15.56
N GLU A 100 11.03 -18.79 -16.44
CA GLU A 100 9.71 -19.30 -16.81
C GLU A 100 9.79 -20.61 -17.61
N PRO A 101 8.92 -21.62 -17.33
CA PRO A 101 8.89 -22.89 -18.05
C PRO A 101 8.66 -22.81 -19.58
N GLY A 102 8.32 -21.63 -20.10
CA GLY A 102 8.11 -21.35 -21.54
C GLY A 102 9.00 -20.25 -22.10
N PHE A 103 10.08 -19.86 -21.41
CA PHE A 103 10.97 -18.80 -21.84
C PHE A 103 11.59 -19.10 -23.22
N VAL A 104 11.45 -18.16 -24.16
CA VAL A 104 12.11 -18.18 -25.46
C VAL A 104 13.26 -17.18 -25.43
N PRO A 105 14.50 -17.60 -25.75
CA PRO A 105 15.62 -16.67 -25.78
C PRO A 105 15.41 -15.53 -26.77
N VAL A 106 15.86 -14.34 -26.37
CA VAL A 106 15.76 -13.11 -27.13
C VAL A 106 16.98 -12.97 -28.05
N GLU A 107 16.76 -12.48 -29.26
CA GLU A 107 17.84 -12.23 -30.22
C GLU A 107 18.75 -11.09 -29.75
N GLU A 108 20.03 -11.17 -30.11
CA GLU A 108 21.05 -10.21 -29.67
C GLU A 108 20.73 -8.76 -30.08
N GLU A 109 20.18 -8.58 -31.29
CA GLU A 109 19.76 -7.28 -31.81
C GLU A 109 18.60 -6.68 -31.00
N ASP A 110 17.64 -7.50 -30.57
CA ASP A 110 16.49 -7.05 -29.78
C ASP A 110 16.92 -6.70 -28.35
N ILE A 111 17.88 -7.44 -27.77
CA ILE A 111 18.49 -7.08 -26.48
C ILE A 111 19.24 -5.77 -26.56
N ALA A 112 20.05 -5.56 -27.61
CA ALA A 112 20.77 -4.30 -27.81
C ALA A 112 19.79 -3.12 -27.95
N ARG A 113 18.74 -3.27 -28.74
CA ARG A 113 17.68 -2.26 -28.92
C ARG A 113 16.94 -1.96 -27.62
N PHE A 114 16.55 -3.01 -26.89
CA PHE A 114 15.90 -2.87 -25.59
C PHE A 114 16.80 -2.15 -24.59
N LYS A 115 18.09 -2.51 -24.51
CA LYS A 115 19.05 -1.88 -23.60
C LYS A 115 19.11 -0.36 -23.81
N ASP A 116 19.22 0.08 -25.05
CA ASP A 116 19.29 1.52 -25.36
C ASP A 116 18.02 2.25 -24.94
N LEU A 117 16.84 1.64 -25.18
CA LEU A 117 15.56 2.17 -24.74
C LEU A 117 15.42 2.17 -23.21
N ALA A 118 15.90 1.12 -22.54
CA ALA A 118 15.85 0.97 -21.09
C ALA A 118 16.75 2.00 -20.39
N ILE A 119 17.98 2.20 -20.88
CA ILE A 119 18.89 3.24 -20.36
C ILE A 119 18.28 4.64 -20.53
N LEU A 120 17.65 4.90 -21.68
CA LEU A 120 16.95 6.16 -21.92
C LEU A 120 15.77 6.32 -20.96
N ALA A 121 14.93 5.30 -20.81
CA ALA A 121 13.76 5.31 -19.92
C ALA A 121 14.16 5.42 -18.44
N TRP A 122 15.33 4.92 -18.07
CA TRP A 122 15.86 5.00 -16.70
C TRP A 122 16.22 6.43 -16.28
N THR A 123 16.63 7.25 -17.25
CA THR A 123 17.17 8.60 -17.03
C THR A 123 16.23 9.72 -17.46
N VAL A 124 15.28 9.44 -18.37
CA VAL A 124 14.31 10.40 -18.89
C VAL A 124 12.91 10.00 -18.43
N ASN A 125 12.19 10.92 -17.76
CA ASN A 125 10.84 10.67 -17.25
C ASN A 125 9.72 11.38 -18.05
N ASP A 126 10.08 12.34 -18.90
CA ASP A 126 9.14 13.12 -19.71
C ASP A 126 8.91 12.43 -21.06
N PRO A 127 7.67 12.05 -21.41
CA PRO A 127 7.35 11.37 -22.67
C PRO A 127 7.81 12.13 -23.92
N GLY A 128 7.61 13.45 -23.97
CA GLY A 128 7.99 14.26 -25.13
C GLY A 128 9.50 14.36 -25.35
N LYS A 129 10.29 14.43 -24.26
CA LYS A 129 11.75 14.31 -24.32
C LYS A 129 12.18 12.90 -24.73
N PHE A 130 11.53 11.86 -24.20
CA PHE A 130 11.81 10.48 -24.55
C PHE A 130 11.64 10.26 -26.07
N ASP A 131 10.47 10.60 -26.61
CA ASP A 131 10.15 10.42 -28.04
C ASP A 131 11.12 11.19 -28.96
N ARG A 132 11.46 12.44 -28.61
CA ARG A 132 12.45 13.22 -29.38
C ARG A 132 13.83 12.57 -29.36
N ARG A 133 14.25 11.98 -28.24
CA ARG A 133 15.54 11.28 -28.15
C ARG A 133 15.52 10.02 -29.00
N CYS A 134 14.45 9.23 -28.94
CA CYS A 134 14.26 8.06 -29.81
C CYS A 134 14.35 8.43 -31.29
N GLN A 135 13.70 9.52 -31.73
CA GLN A 135 13.77 9.99 -33.11
C GLN A 135 15.18 10.41 -33.52
N GLN A 136 15.94 11.06 -32.62
CA GLN A 136 17.31 11.50 -32.90
C GLN A 136 18.30 10.34 -32.99
N THR A 137 18.08 9.28 -32.21
CA THR A 137 18.98 8.11 -32.15
C THR A 137 18.50 6.95 -33.01
N GLY A 138 17.33 7.06 -33.66
CA GLY A 138 16.75 5.99 -34.47
C GLY A 138 16.23 4.79 -33.67
N LEU A 139 15.91 4.99 -32.38
CA LEU A 139 15.36 3.92 -31.54
C LEU A 139 13.86 3.77 -31.80
N ASP A 140 13.43 2.58 -32.19
CA ASP A 140 12.02 2.26 -32.42
C ASP A 140 11.44 1.39 -31.31
N LEU A 141 10.50 1.96 -30.55
CA LEU A 141 9.74 1.28 -29.51
C LEU A 141 8.85 0.16 -30.07
N LYS A 142 8.32 0.31 -31.30
CA LYS A 142 7.37 -0.65 -31.89
C LYS A 142 8.02 -1.95 -32.34
N ALA A 143 9.35 -1.97 -32.41
CA ALA A 143 10.13 -3.14 -32.76
C ALA A 143 10.38 -4.08 -31.56
N LEU A 144 9.99 -3.69 -30.33
CA LEU A 144 10.12 -4.54 -29.15
C LEU A 144 9.04 -5.61 -29.10
N THR A 145 9.40 -6.79 -28.59
CA THR A 145 8.41 -7.82 -28.24
C THR A 145 7.58 -7.38 -27.03
N PRO A 146 6.37 -7.93 -26.84
CA PRO A 146 5.53 -7.60 -25.68
C PRO A 146 6.24 -7.82 -24.33
N GLU A 147 7.08 -8.83 -24.20
CA GLU A 147 7.85 -9.13 -22.99
C GLU A 147 8.97 -8.11 -22.72
N LEU A 148 9.63 -7.62 -23.77
CA LEU A 148 10.61 -6.54 -23.63
C LEU A 148 9.93 -5.21 -23.28
N VAL A 149 8.72 -4.97 -23.80
CA VAL A 149 7.92 -3.82 -23.39
C VAL A 149 7.58 -3.89 -21.90
N ASP A 150 7.22 -5.07 -21.41
CA ASP A 150 6.92 -5.29 -20.00
C ASP A 150 8.12 -4.95 -19.09
N LEU A 151 9.33 -5.40 -19.46
CA LEU A 151 10.55 -4.99 -18.76
C LEU A 151 10.79 -3.47 -18.83
N LEU A 152 10.38 -2.79 -19.89
CA LEU A 152 10.49 -1.33 -20.01
C LEU A 152 9.53 -0.61 -19.05
N LEU A 153 8.34 -1.18 -18.82
CA LEU A 153 7.41 -0.72 -17.79
C LEU A 153 7.98 -0.95 -16.39
N VAL A 154 8.67 -2.07 -16.15
CA VAL A 154 9.41 -2.31 -14.90
C VAL A 154 10.48 -1.23 -14.67
N VAL A 155 11.22 -0.81 -15.71
CA VAL A 155 12.16 0.32 -15.60
C VAL A 155 11.46 1.60 -15.15
N CYS A 156 10.32 1.93 -15.78
CA CYS A 156 9.55 3.11 -15.40
C CYS A 156 9.04 3.02 -13.96
N TYR A 157 8.62 1.83 -13.54
CA TYR A 157 8.17 1.56 -12.17
C TYR A 157 9.31 1.68 -11.16
N CYS A 158 10.47 1.06 -11.42
CA CYS A 158 11.71 1.18 -10.63
C CYS A 158 12.04 2.63 -10.33
N ARG A 159 11.86 3.51 -11.33
CA ARG A 159 12.21 4.92 -11.28
C ARG A 159 11.08 5.86 -10.87
N ARG A 160 9.85 5.36 -10.73
CA ARG A 160 8.61 6.16 -10.54
C ARG A 160 8.36 7.17 -11.67
N HIS A 161 8.70 6.81 -12.91
CA HIS A 161 8.47 7.66 -14.08
C HIS A 161 6.99 7.56 -14.53
N THR A 162 6.08 8.10 -13.75
CA THR A 162 4.62 7.92 -13.90
C THR A 162 4.08 8.38 -15.25
N ALA A 163 4.53 9.54 -15.74
CA ALA A 163 4.13 10.06 -17.04
C ALA A 163 4.63 9.20 -18.21
N LEU A 164 5.87 8.71 -18.13
CA LEU A 164 6.44 7.81 -19.14
C LEU A 164 5.77 6.44 -19.11
N PHE A 165 5.48 5.91 -17.92
CA PHE A 165 4.74 4.67 -17.74
C PHE A 165 3.36 4.75 -18.42
N ALA A 166 2.59 5.82 -18.17
CA ALA A 166 1.30 6.05 -18.80
C ALA A 166 1.41 6.23 -20.33
N HIS A 167 2.48 6.86 -20.81
CA HIS A 167 2.77 6.97 -22.24
C HIS A 167 2.99 5.59 -22.88
N PHE A 168 3.74 4.72 -22.22
CA PHE A 168 4.00 3.37 -22.70
C PHE A 168 2.74 2.50 -22.73
N ILE A 169 1.95 2.48 -21.65
CA ILE A 169 0.69 1.72 -21.62
C ILE A 169 -0.27 2.12 -22.74
N ARG A 170 -0.30 3.41 -23.14
CA ARG A 170 -1.20 3.91 -24.18
C ARG A 170 -0.74 3.62 -25.60
N ASN A 171 0.56 3.47 -25.83
CA ASN A 171 1.14 3.47 -27.18
C ASN A 171 1.84 2.17 -27.58
N LEU A 172 2.06 1.25 -26.64
CA LEU A 172 2.77 0.01 -26.88
C LEU A 172 1.79 -1.14 -27.20
N PRO A 173 2.29 -2.25 -27.79
CA PRO A 173 1.47 -3.41 -28.14
C PRO A 173 0.68 -3.96 -26.96
N ASP A 174 -0.34 -4.76 -27.27
CA ASP A 174 -1.07 -5.49 -26.23
C ASP A 174 -0.09 -6.39 -25.43
N PRO A 175 -0.24 -6.45 -24.11
CA PRO A 175 0.63 -7.24 -23.24
C PRO A 175 0.60 -8.74 -23.56
N PRO A 176 1.65 -9.48 -23.19
CA PRO A 176 1.58 -10.94 -23.19
C PRO A 176 0.49 -11.43 -22.19
N PRO A 177 -0.04 -12.67 -22.35
CA PRO A 177 -1.07 -13.21 -21.46
C PRO A 177 -0.71 -13.23 -19.97
N GLN A 178 0.59 -13.24 -19.65
CA GLN A 178 1.14 -13.05 -18.32
C GLN A 178 2.30 -12.06 -18.42
N THR A 179 2.28 -11.06 -17.55
CA THR A 179 3.27 -10.01 -17.40
C THR A 179 4.15 -10.29 -16.19
N THR A 180 5.31 -9.65 -16.13
CA THR A 180 6.21 -9.69 -14.98
C THR A 180 5.54 -9.11 -13.75
N PHE A 181 4.62 -8.15 -13.90
CA PHE A 181 3.80 -7.61 -12.81
C PHE A 181 2.93 -8.67 -12.12
N ASP A 182 2.55 -9.75 -12.80
CA ASP A 182 1.82 -10.88 -12.18
C ASP A 182 2.69 -11.65 -11.18
N ALA A 183 4.02 -11.60 -11.35
CA ALA A 183 4.96 -12.21 -10.43
C ALA A 183 5.37 -11.28 -9.28
N VAL A 184 5.19 -9.95 -9.42
CA VAL A 184 5.56 -8.98 -8.39
C VAL A 184 4.54 -9.03 -7.24
N GLU A 185 4.66 -10.06 -6.41
CA GLU A 185 3.77 -10.35 -5.27
C GLU A 185 3.57 -9.16 -4.29
N ARG A 186 2.52 -9.29 -3.48
CA ARG A 186 1.99 -8.37 -2.45
C ARG A 186 3.02 -7.63 -1.58
N HIS A 187 4.19 -8.22 -1.33
CA HIS A 187 5.22 -7.64 -0.46
C HIS A 187 6.17 -6.69 -1.19
N VAL A 188 6.45 -6.97 -2.46
CA VAL A 188 7.53 -6.32 -3.21
C VAL A 188 7.14 -4.91 -3.65
N LEU A 189 5.95 -4.74 -4.23
CA LEU A 189 5.53 -3.46 -4.83
C LEU A 189 5.33 -2.37 -3.77
N TYR A 190 4.94 -2.74 -2.55
CA TYR A 190 4.43 -1.78 -1.59
C TYR A 190 5.23 -1.71 -0.28
N ASN A 191 5.47 -2.82 0.43
CA ASN A 191 6.19 -2.77 1.71
C ASN A 191 7.59 -2.17 1.53
N THR A 192 8.31 -2.54 0.48
CA THR A 192 9.63 -1.95 0.22
C THR A 192 9.56 -0.46 -0.12
N ARG A 193 8.53 0.01 -0.85
CA ARG A 193 8.49 1.36 -1.43
C ARG A 193 7.86 2.42 -0.53
N VAL A 194 7.02 2.04 0.44
CA VAL A 194 6.32 2.98 1.34
C VAL A 194 6.61 2.80 2.83
N ASP A 195 7.27 1.73 3.26
CA ASP A 195 7.62 1.55 4.67
C ASP A 195 8.74 2.55 5.04
N PRO A 196 8.53 3.43 6.03
CA PRO A 196 9.60 4.33 6.50
C PRO A 196 10.73 3.59 7.22
N ASN A 197 10.50 2.35 7.66
CA ASN A 197 11.44 1.54 8.41
C ASN A 197 12.27 0.60 7.51
N THR A 198 11.95 0.48 6.22
CA THR A 198 12.78 -0.29 5.30
C THR A 198 14.00 0.52 4.88
N THR A 199 15.18 0.10 5.32
CA THR A 199 16.50 0.56 4.88
C THR A 199 16.92 -0.07 3.54
N LEU A 200 15.95 -0.60 2.79
CA LEU A 200 16.22 -1.32 1.55
C LEU A 200 16.58 -0.32 0.44
N PHE A 201 17.63 -0.65 -0.31
CA PHE A 201 18.05 0.02 -1.52
C PHE A 201 16.89 0.04 -2.51
N GLN A 202 16.61 1.24 -3.02
CA GLN A 202 15.61 1.46 -4.04
C GLN A 202 16.26 2.26 -5.16
N HIS A 203 15.97 1.86 -6.40
CA HIS A 203 16.41 2.60 -7.58
C HIS A 203 15.89 4.04 -7.57
N SER A 204 14.77 4.34 -6.91
CA SER A 204 14.24 5.68 -6.68
C SER A 204 14.10 5.91 -5.18
N PRO A 205 14.89 6.81 -4.55
CA PRO A 205 14.80 7.08 -3.13
C PRO A 205 13.40 7.54 -2.70
N LYS A 206 12.98 7.15 -1.50
CA LYS A 206 11.72 7.60 -0.93
C LYS A 206 11.78 9.10 -0.62
N ALA A 207 10.82 9.86 -1.14
CA ALA A 207 10.55 11.24 -0.76
C ALA A 207 9.10 11.33 -0.23
N ILE A 208 8.83 12.36 0.57
CA ILE A 208 7.50 12.60 1.18
C ILE A 208 6.38 12.67 0.13
N THR A 209 6.70 13.06 -1.11
CA THR A 209 5.77 13.19 -2.23
C THR A 209 5.47 11.88 -2.99
N ASN A 210 6.23 10.81 -2.74
CA ASN A 210 6.20 9.61 -3.59
C ASN A 210 4.87 8.84 -3.53
N SER A 211 4.06 9.00 -2.48
CA SER A 211 2.73 8.39 -2.40
C SER A 211 1.83 8.82 -3.57
N SER A 212 2.00 10.06 -4.04
CA SER A 212 1.28 10.59 -5.20
C SER A 212 1.63 9.88 -6.50
N ASP A 213 2.92 9.60 -6.66
CA ASP A 213 3.45 8.94 -7.85
C ASP A 213 3.01 7.48 -7.86
N GLU A 214 3.05 6.82 -6.70
CA GLU A 214 2.55 5.45 -6.55
C GLU A 214 1.06 5.36 -6.87
N ILE A 215 0.20 6.24 -6.32
CA ILE A 215 -1.24 6.25 -6.67
C ILE A 215 -1.45 6.46 -8.17
N SER A 216 -0.64 7.32 -8.79
CA SER A 216 -0.77 7.58 -10.23
C SER A 216 -0.39 6.34 -11.03
N LEU A 217 0.72 5.67 -10.71
CA LEU A 217 1.13 4.40 -11.34
C LEU A 217 0.06 3.33 -11.18
N TRP A 218 -0.43 3.13 -9.95
CA TRP A 218 -1.46 2.15 -9.67
C TRP A 218 -2.78 2.44 -10.39
N THR A 219 -3.18 3.70 -10.48
CA THR A 219 -4.37 4.10 -11.23
C THR A 219 -4.22 3.74 -12.72
N GLU A 220 -3.06 4.02 -13.32
CA GLU A 220 -2.78 3.65 -14.72
C GLU A 220 -2.79 2.12 -14.90
N ILE A 221 -2.16 1.36 -13.99
CA ILE A 221 -2.17 -0.10 -14.00
C ILE A 221 -3.60 -0.64 -13.91
N LEU A 222 -4.41 -0.18 -12.96
CA LEU A 222 -5.80 -0.60 -12.76
C LEU A 222 -6.71 -0.21 -13.92
N ASN A 223 -6.41 0.86 -14.66
CA ASN A 223 -7.17 1.24 -15.85
C ASN A 223 -6.65 0.56 -17.13
N SER A 224 -5.43 -0.01 -17.09
CA SER A 224 -4.81 -0.66 -18.23
C SER A 224 -5.33 -2.08 -18.45
N ARG A 225 -5.25 -2.56 -19.70
CA ARG A 225 -5.51 -3.98 -20.00
C ARG A 225 -4.42 -4.94 -19.53
N TRP A 226 -3.32 -4.42 -18.95
CA TRP A 226 -2.11 -5.17 -18.61
C TRP A 226 -2.26 -6.07 -17.39
N LEU A 227 -3.16 -5.74 -16.45
CA LEU A 227 -3.44 -6.63 -15.33
C LEU A 227 -4.29 -7.80 -15.86
N HIS A 228 -3.63 -8.87 -16.29
CA HIS A 228 -4.24 -10.01 -16.98
C HIS A 228 -4.84 -11.08 -16.06
N GLU A 229 -4.73 -10.96 -14.74
CA GLU A 229 -5.35 -11.93 -13.84
C GLU A 229 -6.75 -11.55 -13.35
N PRO A 230 -7.67 -12.53 -13.20
CA PRO A 230 -8.80 -12.38 -12.32
C PRO A 230 -8.25 -12.12 -10.91
N ILE A 231 -8.70 -11.03 -10.31
CA ILE A 231 -8.40 -10.71 -8.92
C ILE A 231 -9.04 -11.82 -8.07
N ASP A 232 -8.22 -12.74 -7.60
CA ASP A 232 -8.63 -13.77 -6.64
C ASP A 232 -8.74 -13.17 -5.23
N GLY A 233 -9.19 -13.98 -4.27
CA GLY A 233 -9.38 -13.55 -2.89
C GLY A 233 -8.09 -13.02 -2.24
N GLU A 234 -6.92 -13.54 -2.62
CA GLU A 234 -5.63 -13.11 -2.08
C GLU A 234 -5.22 -11.73 -2.61
N LYS A 235 -5.47 -11.47 -3.90
CA LYS A 235 -5.24 -10.15 -4.54
C LYS A 235 -6.23 -9.08 -4.06
N ASN A 236 -7.46 -9.47 -3.74
CA ASN A 236 -8.42 -8.55 -3.12
C ASN A 236 -7.96 -8.17 -1.71
N GLN A 237 -7.59 -9.16 -0.88
CA GLN A 237 -7.05 -8.92 0.47
C GLN A 237 -5.76 -8.09 0.44
N PHE A 238 -4.91 -8.29 -0.59
CA PHE A 238 -3.75 -7.46 -0.87
C PHE A 238 -4.13 -5.99 -1.02
N LEU A 239 -5.05 -5.67 -1.91
CA LEU A 239 -5.42 -4.28 -2.20
C LEU A 239 -6.21 -3.65 -1.04
N THR A 240 -7.05 -4.41 -0.33
CA THR A 240 -7.74 -3.93 0.88
C THR A 240 -6.75 -3.49 1.96
N THR A 241 -5.77 -4.32 2.30
CA THR A 241 -4.78 -3.99 3.36
C THR A 241 -3.81 -2.89 2.92
N GLN A 242 -3.38 -2.91 1.65
CA GLN A 242 -2.26 -2.07 1.20
C GLN A 242 -2.68 -0.69 0.71
N VAL A 243 -3.93 -0.53 0.29
CA VAL A 243 -4.41 0.79 -0.10
C VAL A 243 -4.93 1.57 1.12
N ALA A 244 -5.44 0.88 2.13
CA ALA A 244 -5.73 1.48 3.43
C ALA A 244 -4.47 2.08 4.09
N THR A 245 -3.28 1.54 3.83
CA THR A 245 -1.99 2.06 4.34
C THR A 245 -1.40 3.19 3.47
N MET A 246 -1.85 3.35 2.21
CA MET A 246 -1.55 4.53 1.38
C MET A 246 -2.27 5.78 1.89
N ALA A 247 -3.36 5.59 2.63
CA ALA A 247 -4.22 6.65 3.07
C ALA A 247 -3.75 7.26 4.40
N ILE A 248 -3.90 8.58 4.47
CA ILE A 248 -3.84 9.40 5.70
C ILE A 248 -2.42 9.72 6.18
N PHE A 249 -1.65 10.42 5.33
CA PHE A 249 -0.68 11.37 5.86
C PHE A 249 -1.40 12.67 6.22
N SER A 250 -1.27 13.09 7.47
CA SER A 250 -1.90 14.27 8.06
C SER A 250 -1.40 15.62 7.52
N LYS A 251 -0.44 15.62 6.58
CA LYS A 251 0.07 16.84 5.94
C LYS A 251 -0.12 16.79 4.43
N GLU A 252 -0.98 17.67 3.94
CA GLU A 252 -1.09 18.00 2.52
C GLU A 252 0.24 18.62 2.05
N THR A 253 0.74 18.13 0.92
CA THR A 253 1.81 18.76 0.13
C THR A 253 1.29 18.91 -1.30
N ASP A 254 1.97 19.66 -2.16
CA ASP A 254 1.55 19.99 -3.55
C ASP A 254 1.39 18.77 -4.50
N GLY A 255 1.45 17.55 -3.99
CA GLY A 255 1.06 16.30 -4.66
C GLY A 255 0.18 15.40 -3.79
N SER A 256 -0.59 15.93 -2.84
CA SER A 256 -1.24 15.09 -1.83
C SER A 256 -2.19 14.03 -2.40
N ALA A 257 -2.13 12.85 -1.79
CA ALA A 257 -3.00 11.70 -1.96
C ALA A 257 -4.21 11.75 -1.00
N ALA A 258 -4.58 12.96 -0.54
CA ALA A 258 -5.55 13.13 0.52
C ALA A 258 -6.98 12.82 0.04
N MET A 259 -7.86 12.52 0.99
CA MET A 259 -9.29 12.35 0.73
C MET A 259 -9.89 13.57 0.03
N GLY A 260 -10.73 13.31 -0.96
CA GLY A 260 -11.42 14.34 -1.75
C GLY A 260 -10.57 15.02 -2.82
N THR A 261 -9.30 14.62 -3.02
CA THR A 261 -8.52 15.09 -4.17
C THR A 261 -8.95 14.35 -5.45
N PRO A 262 -8.91 15.00 -6.64
CA PRO A 262 -9.23 14.33 -7.90
C PRO A 262 -8.39 13.08 -8.16
N LYS A 263 -7.13 13.10 -7.72
CA LYS A 263 -6.21 11.98 -7.84
C LYS A 263 -6.68 10.77 -7.02
N MET A 264 -7.04 10.98 -5.76
CA MET A 264 -7.56 9.90 -4.91
C MET A 264 -8.90 9.36 -5.43
N ASN A 265 -9.78 10.25 -5.92
CA ASN A 265 -11.08 9.84 -6.47
C ASN A 265 -10.92 9.00 -7.75
N ALA A 266 -10.01 9.38 -8.66
CA ALA A 266 -9.72 8.60 -9.86
C ALA A 266 -9.22 7.19 -9.52
N TYR A 267 -8.40 7.09 -8.47
CA TYR A 267 -7.88 5.83 -7.99
C TYR A 267 -8.95 4.95 -7.34
N PHE A 268 -9.80 5.51 -6.48
CA PHE A 268 -10.95 4.81 -5.91
C PHE A 268 -11.91 4.31 -6.97
N ALA A 269 -12.18 5.12 -8.00
CA ALA A 269 -13.00 4.71 -9.13
C ALA A 269 -12.38 3.52 -9.88
N ALA A 270 -11.06 3.53 -10.10
CA ALA A 270 -10.35 2.42 -10.76
C ALA A 270 -10.42 1.12 -9.93
N LEU A 271 -10.32 1.20 -8.60
CA LEU A 271 -10.51 0.05 -7.71
C LEU A 271 -11.94 -0.51 -7.80
N ALA A 272 -12.95 0.34 -7.64
CA ALA A 272 -14.34 -0.08 -7.68
C ALA A 272 -14.74 -0.71 -9.03
N GLN A 273 -14.23 -0.17 -10.15
CA GLN A 273 -14.44 -0.74 -11.49
C GLN A 273 -13.86 -2.16 -11.64
N ARG A 274 -12.80 -2.48 -10.89
CA ARG A 274 -12.18 -3.80 -10.85
C ARG A 274 -12.84 -4.75 -9.83
N GLY A 275 -13.92 -4.31 -9.17
CA GLY A 275 -14.57 -5.09 -8.12
C GLY A 275 -13.74 -5.21 -6.85
N LEU A 276 -12.81 -4.28 -6.63
CA LEU A 276 -11.96 -4.22 -5.44
C LEU A 276 -12.59 -3.32 -4.40
N TYR A 277 -12.87 -3.89 -3.23
CA TYR A 277 -13.55 -3.19 -2.14
C TYR A 277 -12.71 -3.24 -0.86
N TYR A 278 -12.82 -2.18 -0.07
CA TYR A 278 -12.29 -2.16 1.28
C TYR A 278 -13.17 -3.01 2.19
N ASP A 279 -12.54 -3.62 3.20
CA ASP A 279 -13.29 -4.10 4.35
C ASP A 279 -13.81 -2.91 5.16
N LEU A 280 -14.88 -3.16 5.91
CA LEU A 280 -15.56 -2.12 6.68
C LEU A 280 -14.63 -1.40 7.68
N PRO A 281 -13.69 -2.06 8.38
CA PRO A 281 -12.73 -1.37 9.24
C PRO A 281 -11.81 -0.40 8.48
N SER A 282 -11.31 -0.77 7.29
CA SER A 282 -10.51 0.16 6.49
C SER A 282 -11.35 1.32 5.98
N ALA A 283 -12.59 1.06 5.56
CA ALA A 283 -13.56 2.11 5.20
C ALA A 283 -13.78 3.11 6.35
N GLY A 284 -13.85 2.63 7.59
CA GLY A 284 -13.92 3.47 8.79
C GLY A 284 -12.78 4.48 8.89
N ARG A 285 -11.54 4.07 8.60
CA ARG A 285 -10.38 4.97 8.57
C ARG A 285 -10.49 6.04 7.47
N PHE A 286 -10.97 5.67 6.28
CA PHE A 286 -11.19 6.63 5.20
C PHE A 286 -12.26 7.65 5.58
N LEU A 287 -13.38 7.22 6.15
CA LEU A 287 -14.43 8.10 6.66
C LEU A 287 -13.89 9.02 7.76
N ALA A 288 -13.11 8.50 8.69
CA ALA A 288 -12.45 9.28 9.74
C ALA A 288 -11.49 10.34 9.16
N SER A 289 -10.91 10.11 7.98
CA SER A 289 -10.03 11.08 7.33
C SER A 289 -10.72 12.14 6.47
N CYS A 290 -12.05 12.04 6.29
CA CYS A 290 -12.82 13.02 5.54
C CYS A 290 -12.91 14.34 6.31
N LYS A 291 -12.73 15.46 5.59
CA LYS A 291 -12.83 16.83 6.11
C LYS A 291 -14.22 17.43 5.93
N SER A 292 -15.13 16.72 5.25
CA SER A 292 -16.50 17.13 5.02
C SER A 292 -17.42 15.93 4.79
N VAL A 293 -18.71 16.12 5.03
CA VAL A 293 -19.75 15.10 4.77
C VAL A 293 -19.83 14.76 3.28
N ALA A 294 -19.56 15.72 2.39
CA ALA A 294 -19.54 15.49 0.94
C ALA A 294 -18.46 14.46 0.55
N GLN A 295 -17.25 14.57 1.11
CA GLN A 295 -16.19 13.59 0.86
C GLN A 295 -16.57 12.19 1.34
N ALA A 296 -17.20 12.08 2.51
CA ALA A 296 -17.68 10.80 3.03
C ALA A 296 -18.77 10.21 2.14
N ARG A 297 -19.70 11.04 1.63
CA ARG A 297 -20.73 10.61 0.69
C ARG A 297 -20.16 10.14 -0.63
N ASP A 298 -19.21 10.89 -1.20
CA ASP A 298 -18.53 10.50 -2.44
C ASP A 298 -17.80 9.16 -2.28
N PHE A 299 -17.16 8.94 -1.13
CA PHE A 299 -16.52 7.67 -0.81
C PHE A 299 -17.51 6.50 -0.75
N LEU A 300 -18.63 6.66 -0.03
CA LEU A 300 -19.66 5.62 0.09
C LEU A 300 -20.43 5.38 -1.23
N ALA A 301 -20.48 6.38 -2.11
CA ALA A 301 -21.04 6.22 -3.46
C ALA A 301 -20.14 5.36 -4.37
N ILE A 302 -18.83 5.39 -4.16
CA ILE A 302 -17.87 4.54 -4.88
C ILE A 302 -17.80 3.15 -4.26
N PHE A 303 -17.68 3.07 -2.93
CA PHE A 303 -17.57 1.82 -2.18
C PHE A 303 -18.87 1.53 -1.45
N LEU A 304 -19.70 0.71 -2.10
CA LEU A 304 -21.03 0.40 -1.62
C LEU A 304 -20.97 -0.43 -0.31
N PRO A 305 -21.68 -0.03 0.75
CA PRO A 305 -21.60 -0.69 2.06
C PRO A 305 -21.84 -2.20 2.07
N GLU A 306 -22.74 -2.71 1.23
CA GLU A 306 -23.04 -4.15 1.14
C GLU A 306 -21.85 -4.98 0.65
N LYS A 307 -20.89 -4.36 -0.04
CA LYS A 307 -19.68 -5.02 -0.53
C LYS A 307 -18.49 -4.93 0.44
N MET A 308 -18.61 -4.08 1.46
CA MET A 308 -17.56 -3.87 2.48
C MET A 308 -17.76 -4.73 3.72
N LYS A 309 -18.97 -5.28 3.92
CA LYS A 309 -19.33 -6.13 5.07
C LYS A 309 -18.97 -7.58 4.82
N HIS A 310 -18.54 -8.27 5.88
CA HIS A 310 -18.34 -9.73 5.85
C HIS A 310 -19.65 -10.55 5.90
N GLY A 311 -20.76 -9.92 6.31
CA GLY A 311 -22.06 -10.55 6.47
C GLY A 311 -23.21 -9.57 6.18
N PRO A 312 -24.47 -10.01 6.37
CA PRO A 312 -25.64 -9.14 6.15
C PRO A 312 -25.62 -7.90 7.07
N GLU A 313 -25.08 -8.05 8.27
CA GLU A 313 -24.87 -6.99 9.24
C GLU A 313 -23.38 -6.92 9.63
N PRO A 314 -22.86 -5.71 9.92
CA PRO A 314 -21.52 -5.55 10.49
C PRO A 314 -21.35 -6.34 11.79
N SER A 315 -20.24 -7.04 11.93
CA SER A 315 -19.85 -7.62 13.21
C SER A 315 -19.60 -6.53 14.27
N ALA A 316 -19.54 -6.93 15.54
CA ALA A 316 -19.20 -6.01 16.63
C ALA A 316 -17.82 -5.35 16.39
N TYR A 317 -16.83 -6.12 15.92
CA TYR A 317 -15.52 -5.55 15.62
C TYR A 317 -15.60 -4.48 14.51
N GLU A 318 -16.28 -4.78 13.39
CA GLU A 318 -16.43 -3.82 12.30
C GLU A 318 -17.19 -2.56 12.73
N SER A 319 -18.30 -2.72 13.45
CA SER A 319 -19.09 -1.60 13.99
C SER A 319 -18.25 -0.73 14.92
N GLY A 320 -17.59 -1.35 15.89
CA GLY A 320 -16.78 -0.64 16.86
C GLY A 320 -15.58 0.06 16.22
N SER A 321 -14.93 -0.57 15.23
CA SER A 321 -13.80 0.02 14.51
C SER A 321 -14.21 1.29 13.77
N VAL A 322 -15.28 1.24 12.96
CA VAL A 322 -15.76 2.42 12.21
C VAL A 322 -16.11 3.57 13.15
N ILE A 323 -16.88 3.27 14.20
CA ILE A 323 -17.38 4.30 15.13
C ILE A 323 -16.22 4.92 15.91
N VAL A 324 -15.30 4.10 16.44
CA VAL A 324 -14.17 4.58 17.24
C VAL A 324 -13.16 5.35 16.37
N ASP A 325 -12.90 4.91 15.14
CA ASP A 325 -12.02 5.63 14.21
C ASP A 325 -12.57 7.02 13.87
N ILE A 326 -13.86 7.12 13.53
CA ILE A 326 -14.51 8.40 13.26
C ILE A 326 -14.51 9.28 14.52
N ALA A 327 -14.89 8.74 15.69
CA ALA A 327 -14.90 9.48 16.96
C ALA A 327 -13.52 10.05 17.32
N ASN A 328 -12.44 9.31 17.05
CA ASN A 328 -11.07 9.75 17.32
C ASN A 328 -10.47 10.68 16.26
N SER A 329 -11.17 10.90 15.14
CA SER A 329 -10.67 11.73 14.06
C SER A 329 -10.27 13.14 14.54
N GLN A 330 -9.13 13.60 14.04
CA GLN A 330 -8.66 14.98 14.19
C GLN A 330 -8.75 15.77 12.88
N GLN A 331 -9.28 15.17 11.81
CA GLN A 331 -9.32 15.78 10.47
C GLN A 331 -10.52 16.70 10.28
N ALA A 332 -11.56 16.54 11.10
CA ALA A 332 -12.79 17.32 11.08
C ALA A 332 -13.15 17.84 12.48
N ASP A 333 -13.85 18.96 12.53
CA ASP A 333 -14.48 19.46 13.75
C ASP A 333 -15.61 18.52 14.23
N ASP A 334 -16.13 18.78 15.43
CA ASP A 334 -17.10 17.91 16.10
C ASP A 334 -18.45 17.83 15.34
N GLU A 335 -18.87 18.92 14.69
CA GLU A 335 -20.12 18.97 13.90
C GLU A 335 -20.01 18.10 12.65
N VAL A 336 -18.94 18.28 11.87
CA VAL A 336 -18.69 17.49 10.66
C VAL A 336 -18.46 16.02 11.01
N ARG A 337 -17.72 15.72 12.07
CA ARG A 337 -17.48 14.35 12.54
C ARG A 337 -18.78 13.65 12.93
N SER A 338 -19.67 14.35 13.64
CA SER A 338 -20.99 13.83 13.99
C SER A 338 -21.84 13.58 12.74
N ALA A 339 -21.84 14.50 11.78
CA ALA A 339 -22.59 14.33 10.54
C ALA A 339 -22.04 13.20 9.65
N ILE A 340 -20.72 12.97 9.64
CA ILE A 340 -20.11 11.81 8.98
C ILE A 340 -20.54 10.52 9.66
N MET A 341 -20.62 10.49 11.00
CA MET A 341 -21.09 9.33 11.74
C MET A 341 -22.58 9.05 11.50
N GLU A 342 -23.42 10.10 11.45
CA GLU A 342 -24.85 9.96 11.14
C GLU A 342 -25.03 9.38 9.73
N LEU A 343 -24.31 9.92 8.73
CA LEU A 343 -24.26 9.36 7.37
C LEU A 343 -23.82 7.90 7.37
N ALA A 344 -22.76 7.55 8.10
CA ALA A 344 -22.25 6.18 8.17
C ALA A 344 -23.29 5.23 8.80
N LEU A 345 -23.99 5.65 9.87
CA LEU A 345 -25.06 4.86 10.50
C LEU A 345 -26.22 4.59 9.54
N GLU A 346 -26.60 5.59 8.75
CA GLU A 346 -27.70 5.50 7.78
C GLU A 346 -27.34 4.64 6.57
N GLU A 347 -26.21 4.92 5.92
CA GLU A 347 -25.83 4.27 4.66
C GLU A 347 -25.29 2.86 4.87
N ILE A 348 -24.49 2.64 5.93
CA ILE A 348 -23.99 1.30 6.23
C ILE A 348 -25.12 0.46 6.83
N GLY A 349 -25.84 0.97 7.83
CA GLY A 349 -26.93 0.26 8.49
C GLY A 349 -26.49 -0.97 9.29
N GLY A 350 -27.26 -1.30 10.34
CA GLY A 350 -27.04 -2.49 11.18
C GLY A 350 -25.79 -2.44 12.07
N MET A 351 -25.14 -1.27 12.21
CA MET A 351 -23.99 -1.12 13.10
C MET A 351 -24.40 -1.14 14.58
N ASP A 352 -23.71 -1.95 15.38
CA ASP A 352 -23.87 -1.94 16.83
C ASP A 352 -23.09 -0.78 17.45
N VAL A 353 -23.81 0.26 17.88
CA VAL A 353 -23.23 1.46 18.50
C VAL A 353 -22.58 1.22 19.86
N ASN A 354 -22.85 0.06 20.49
CA ASN A 354 -22.26 -0.33 21.77
C ASN A 354 -21.04 -1.22 21.59
N ALA A 355 -20.68 -1.59 20.35
CA ALA A 355 -19.59 -2.50 20.12
C ALA A 355 -18.25 -1.93 20.62
N THR A 356 -17.44 -2.81 21.21
CA THR A 356 -16.16 -2.45 21.81
C THR A 356 -15.02 -2.99 20.96
N VAL A 357 -13.96 -2.18 20.82
CA VAL A 357 -12.72 -2.55 20.11
C VAL A 357 -11.50 -2.28 20.98
N PRO A 358 -10.44 -3.12 20.88
CA PRO A 358 -9.21 -2.87 21.61
C PRO A 358 -8.59 -1.55 21.17
N SER A 359 -8.13 -0.74 22.11
CA SER A 359 -7.46 0.53 21.80
C SER A 359 -6.17 0.33 20.99
N ASN A 360 -5.49 -0.80 21.20
CA ASN A 360 -4.28 -1.22 20.48
C ASN A 360 -4.41 -2.69 20.07
N PRO A 361 -4.86 -2.99 18.84
CA PRO A 361 -5.03 -4.37 18.37
C PRO A 361 -3.72 -5.19 18.40
N TRP A 362 -2.58 -4.56 18.12
CA TRP A 362 -1.26 -5.21 18.07
C TRP A 362 -0.73 -5.68 19.43
N GLU A 363 -1.20 -5.10 20.53
CA GLU A 363 -0.77 -5.48 21.90
C GLU A 363 -1.42 -6.80 22.35
N TYR A 364 -2.51 -7.23 21.70
CA TYR A 364 -3.27 -8.42 22.06
C TYR A 364 -2.52 -9.73 21.78
N ASP A 365 -1.64 -9.72 20.78
CA ASP A 365 -0.87 -10.88 20.34
C ASP A 365 0.50 -11.00 21.05
N MET A 366 0.88 -10.03 21.90
CA MET A 366 2.17 -10.03 22.60
C MET A 366 2.09 -10.73 23.97
N PRO A 367 2.85 -11.82 24.21
CA PRO A 367 2.87 -12.50 25.50
C PRO A 367 3.35 -11.56 26.62
N GLY A 368 2.52 -11.36 27.65
CA GLY A 368 2.87 -10.59 28.84
C GLY A 368 2.57 -9.09 28.78
N CYS A 369 1.97 -8.58 27.71
CA CYS A 369 1.50 -7.19 27.69
C CYS A 369 0.29 -6.98 28.63
N PRO A 370 0.16 -5.81 29.28
CA PRO A 370 -1.05 -5.43 30.01
C PRO A 370 -2.27 -5.51 29.08
N ARG A 371 -3.43 -5.94 29.60
CA ARG A 371 -4.67 -5.94 28.81
C ARG A 371 -4.97 -4.49 28.37
N SER A 372 -5.06 -4.25 27.06
CA SER A 372 -5.45 -2.95 26.52
C SER A 372 -6.94 -2.69 26.74
N PRO A 373 -7.35 -1.44 27.06
CA PRO A 373 -8.75 -1.10 27.26
C PRO A 373 -9.57 -1.28 25.97
N HIS A 374 -10.81 -1.74 26.11
CA HIS A 374 -11.74 -1.94 25.00
C HIS A 374 -12.73 -0.78 24.92
N MET A 375 -12.49 0.13 23.99
CA MET A 375 -13.29 1.35 23.84
C MET A 375 -14.51 1.06 22.97
N ASN A 376 -15.67 1.61 23.33
CA ASN A 376 -16.79 1.79 22.39
C ASN A 376 -16.81 3.25 21.91
N GLY A 377 -17.69 3.56 20.96
CA GLY A 377 -17.85 4.91 20.43
C GLY A 377 -18.10 5.97 21.51
N LEU A 378 -18.91 5.63 22.51
CA LEU A 378 -19.29 6.56 23.58
C LEU A 378 -18.10 6.89 24.50
N HIS A 379 -17.26 5.91 24.84
CA HIS A 379 -16.02 6.12 25.58
C HIS A 379 -15.07 7.05 24.82
N ALA A 380 -14.90 6.84 23.51
CA ALA A 380 -14.01 7.66 22.67
C ALA A 380 -14.51 9.11 22.55
N ALA A 381 -15.78 9.31 22.23
CA ALA A 381 -16.38 10.64 22.11
C ALA A 381 -16.35 11.41 23.44
N ALA A 382 -16.66 10.73 24.55
CA ALA A 382 -16.64 11.34 25.87
C ALA A 382 -15.22 11.76 26.30
N SER A 383 -14.20 10.94 26.02
CA SER A 383 -12.81 11.28 26.31
C SER A 383 -12.33 12.54 25.57
N ARG A 384 -12.97 12.91 24.45
CA ARG A 384 -12.68 14.11 23.66
C ARG A 384 -13.55 15.31 24.02
N GLY A 385 -14.60 15.09 24.80
CA GLY A 385 -15.57 16.13 25.11
C GLY A 385 -16.55 16.43 23.98
N ASP A 386 -16.62 15.56 22.97
CA ASP A 386 -17.46 15.76 21.78
C ASP A 386 -18.93 15.47 22.12
N ARG A 387 -19.60 16.50 22.65
CA ARG A 387 -20.99 16.39 23.11
C ARG A 387 -21.96 16.07 21.98
N ALA A 388 -21.75 16.62 20.78
CA ALA A 388 -22.62 16.37 19.63
C ALA A 388 -22.57 14.89 19.23
N PHE A 389 -21.38 14.31 19.19
CA PHE A 389 -21.18 12.91 18.88
C PHE A 389 -21.74 11.99 19.97
N VAL A 390 -21.56 12.36 21.25
CA VAL A 390 -22.17 11.64 22.38
C VAL A 390 -23.70 11.64 22.28
N GLU A 391 -24.33 12.78 22.01
CA GLU A 391 -25.78 12.89 21.88
C GLU A 391 -26.29 12.10 20.66
N LEU A 392 -25.56 12.12 19.54
CA LEU A 392 -25.84 11.27 18.38
C LEU A 392 -25.83 9.78 18.77
N LEU A 393 -24.75 9.28 19.38
CA LEU A 393 -24.67 7.87 19.75
C LEU A 393 -25.80 7.44 20.71
N ILE A 394 -26.17 8.28 21.68
CA ILE A 394 -27.29 8.01 22.59
C ILE A 394 -28.62 7.95 21.83
N ARG A 395 -28.86 8.85 20.85
CA ARG A 395 -30.06 8.79 19.98
C ARG A 395 -30.17 7.46 19.23
N HIS A 396 -29.03 6.85 18.89
CA HIS A 396 -28.95 5.55 18.23
C HIS A 396 -28.85 4.35 19.19
N GLY A 397 -29.05 4.55 20.51
CA GLY A 397 -29.15 3.46 21.48
C GLY A 397 -27.86 3.11 22.21
N ALA A 398 -26.88 4.02 22.26
CA ALA A 398 -25.68 3.82 23.06
C ALA A 398 -25.99 3.81 24.57
N ARG A 399 -25.40 2.86 25.29
CA ARG A 399 -25.60 2.63 26.73
C ARG A 399 -24.64 3.46 27.56
N VAL A 400 -25.17 4.47 28.25
CA VAL A 400 -24.37 5.38 29.11
C VAL A 400 -23.72 4.69 30.32
N GLU A 401 -24.28 3.56 30.74
CA GLU A 401 -23.84 2.75 31.88
C GLU A 401 -22.69 1.79 31.57
N GLU A 402 -22.36 1.63 30.29
CA GLU A 402 -21.36 0.64 29.89
C GLU A 402 -20.00 0.99 30.49
N ARG A 403 -19.32 -0.04 31.02
CA ARG A 403 -18.03 0.09 31.69
C ARG A 403 -16.96 -0.56 30.84
N GLU A 404 -15.89 0.18 30.60
CA GLU A 404 -14.70 -0.38 29.98
C GLU A 404 -14.09 -1.46 30.89
N ARG A 405 -13.76 -2.61 30.31
CA ARG A 405 -13.42 -3.84 31.04
C ARG A 405 -12.14 -3.74 31.87
N VAL A 406 -11.14 -2.99 31.43
CA VAL A 406 -9.82 -2.91 32.06
C VAL A 406 -9.78 -1.84 33.15
N THR A 407 -10.29 -0.66 32.85
CA THR A 407 -10.26 0.55 33.68
C THR A 407 -11.47 0.65 34.60
N GLY A 408 -12.58 -0.02 34.26
CA GLY A 408 -13.85 0.07 34.96
C GLY A 408 -14.58 1.41 34.79
N LEU A 409 -14.07 2.30 33.94
CA LEU A 409 -14.63 3.63 33.70
C LEU A 409 -15.84 3.55 32.75
N THR A 410 -16.86 4.33 33.04
CA THR A 410 -17.95 4.65 32.10
C THR A 410 -17.56 5.81 31.19
N ALA A 411 -18.40 6.14 30.20
CA ALA A 411 -18.22 7.33 29.37
C ALA A 411 -18.03 8.62 30.20
N ALA A 412 -18.78 8.79 31.30
CA ALA A 412 -18.58 9.92 32.23
C ALA A 412 -17.18 9.92 32.86
N GLY A 413 -16.67 8.74 33.24
CA GLY A 413 -15.31 8.58 33.75
C GLY A 413 -14.24 8.99 32.74
N PHE A 414 -14.40 8.61 31.46
CA PHE A 414 -13.52 9.05 30.38
C PHE A 414 -13.61 10.56 30.13
N ALA A 415 -14.81 11.14 30.16
CA ALA A 415 -14.97 12.61 30.07
C ALA A 415 -14.24 13.34 31.20
N ARG A 416 -14.31 12.86 32.45
CA ARG A 416 -13.54 13.43 33.57
C ARG A 416 -12.05 13.33 33.33
N LYS A 417 -11.56 12.17 32.88
CA LYS A 417 -10.15 11.94 32.57
C LYS A 417 -9.65 12.87 31.45
N GLY A 418 -10.49 13.16 30.46
CA GLY A 418 -10.22 14.13 29.40
C GLY A 418 -10.36 15.60 29.81
N GLY A 419 -10.83 15.89 31.04
CA GLY A 419 -11.06 17.25 31.54
C GLY A 419 -12.44 17.85 31.21
N HIS A 420 -13.35 17.07 30.61
CA HIS A 420 -14.67 17.49 30.16
C HIS A 420 -15.73 17.33 31.26
N MET A 421 -15.56 18.07 32.36
CA MET A 421 -16.35 17.93 33.59
C MET A 421 -17.85 18.20 33.41
N GLU A 422 -18.23 19.13 32.53
CA GLU A 422 -19.64 19.40 32.25
C GLU A 422 -20.32 18.25 31.52
N LEU A 423 -19.66 17.68 30.52
CA LEU A 423 -20.13 16.50 29.81
C LEU A 423 -20.24 15.29 30.74
N ALA A 424 -19.25 15.10 31.63
CA ALA A 424 -19.29 14.02 32.61
C ALA A 424 -20.51 14.10 33.53
N ARG A 425 -20.79 15.29 34.09
CA ARG A 425 -21.98 15.51 34.94
C ARG A 425 -23.27 15.29 34.17
N TRP A 426 -23.33 15.71 32.91
CA TRP A 426 -24.49 15.49 32.07
C TRP A 426 -24.71 14.00 31.78
N LEU A 427 -23.66 13.23 31.49
CA LEU A 427 -23.72 11.78 31.31
C LEU A 427 -24.17 11.05 32.59
N GLU A 428 -23.67 11.45 33.76
CA GLU A 428 -24.11 10.91 35.06
C GLU A 428 -25.58 11.22 35.36
N GLY A 429 -26.08 12.39 34.92
CA GLY A 429 -27.50 12.70 35.01
C GLY A 429 -28.37 11.74 34.19
N ARG A 430 -27.92 11.39 32.97
CA ARG A 430 -28.63 10.44 32.08
C ARG A 430 -28.68 9.02 32.64
N MET A 431 -27.66 8.63 33.40
CA MET A 431 -27.59 7.34 34.09
C MET A 431 -28.73 7.17 35.11
N ILE A 432 -29.01 8.25 35.85
CA ILE A 432 -30.02 8.26 36.92
C ILE A 432 -31.45 8.23 36.36
N GLU A 433 -31.70 8.87 35.22
CA GLU A 433 -33.02 8.87 34.53
C GLU A 433 -33.40 7.50 33.93
N GLY A 434 -32.44 6.58 33.77
CA GLY A 434 -32.64 5.24 33.19
C GLY A 434 -32.87 4.12 34.21
N LEU A 435 -32.80 4.40 35.52
CA LEU A 435 -33.09 3.41 36.57
C LEU A 435 -34.60 3.33 36.81
N PRO A 436 -35.24 2.15 36.77
CA PRO A 436 -36.59 2.03 37.30
C PRO A 436 -36.58 2.41 38.78
N ASP A 437 -37.56 3.21 39.20
CA ASP A 437 -37.71 3.70 40.57
C ASP A 437 -37.35 2.61 41.60
N PRO A 438 -36.45 2.87 42.56
CA PRO A 438 -36.20 1.93 43.63
C PRO A 438 -37.47 1.80 44.48
N LEU A 439 -38.05 0.59 44.47
CA LEU A 439 -39.21 0.17 45.28
C LEU A 439 -39.01 0.40 46.79
#